data_AF-A0AAX0BAK3-F1
#
_entry.id   AF-A0AAX0BAK3-F1
#
_cell.length_a   1.000
_cell.length_b   1.000
_cell.length_c   1.000
_cell.angle_alpha   90.00
_cell.angle_beta   90.00
_cell.angle_gamma   90.00
#
_symmetry.space_group_name_H-M   'P 1'
#
loop_
_entity.id
_entity.type
_entity.pdbx_description
1 polymer ?
#
loop_
_entity_poly.entity_id
_entity_poly.type
_entity_poly.pdbx_seq_one_letter_code
_entity_poly.pdbx_strand_id
1 'polypeptide(L)'
;MRKRLTVNTKHASYETIKALYTSEKNSKIKTRLLTILHLFEGKSSVEISLLLKQSDATIRTTIHRYNKFGLEGLKDLEPPPKKTILTSDELAIVDNILKESPYNSGLNYNNWTGELLVNWVSLNFNKKISLGTAYNIFSRLNYSKTRAKRLSNKIDKETLTNFREELSNLIISKDENTVILYEDEAIVTSEPSATAVWTKVGVQPIVKTLPGGTRKRAVVFGATNPETGDLIYQISDKGNSDNFKSFLKYGL
;
A
#
# COMPACT_ATOMS: atom_id res chain seq x y z
N MET A 1 21.16 57.78 16.45
CA MET A 1 21.45 57.00 15.22
C MET A 1 21.49 55.51 15.55
N ARG A 2 20.75 54.65 14.83
CA ARG A 2 20.88 53.19 15.00
C ARG A 2 22.21 52.72 14.40
N LYS A 3 22.96 51.89 15.12
CA LYS A 3 24.25 51.35 14.67
C LYS A 3 24.06 50.53 13.39
N ARG A 4 24.91 50.73 12.39
CA ARG A 4 24.89 49.97 11.13
C ARG A 4 25.17 48.50 11.43
N LEU A 5 24.45 47.60 10.77
CA LEU A 5 24.71 46.16 10.88
C LEU A 5 26.06 45.84 10.22
N THR A 6 26.86 45.02 10.88
CA THR A 6 28.16 44.56 10.38
C THR A 6 28.18 43.03 10.41
N VAL A 7 28.95 42.43 9.49
CA VAL A 7 29.18 40.98 9.51
C VAL A 7 30.04 40.62 10.72
N ASN A 8 29.67 39.56 11.43
CA ASN A 8 30.57 38.93 12.39
C ASN A 8 31.62 38.09 11.65
N THR A 9 32.83 38.64 11.54
CA THR A 9 33.95 38.06 10.78
C THR A 9 34.56 36.82 11.44
N LYS A 10 34.20 36.50 12.68
CA LYS A 10 34.66 35.28 13.37
C LYS A 10 34.08 34.00 12.80
N HIS A 11 32.93 34.08 12.13
CA HIS A 11 32.20 32.88 11.66
C HIS A 11 32.70 32.34 10.33
N ALA A 12 33.12 33.21 9.40
CA ALA A 12 33.72 32.83 8.12
C ALA A 12 34.37 34.05 7.47
N SER A 13 35.38 33.81 6.62
CA SER A 13 35.98 34.85 5.79
C SER A 13 35.11 35.13 4.54
N TYR A 14 35.35 36.27 3.89
CA TYR A 14 34.68 36.61 2.64
C TYR A 14 34.88 35.53 1.56
N GLU A 15 36.10 35.02 1.42
CA GLU A 15 36.43 33.98 0.44
C GLU A 15 35.68 32.68 0.70
N THR A 16 35.55 32.27 1.97
CA THR A 16 34.77 31.10 2.35
C THR A 16 33.29 31.26 1.98
N ILE A 17 32.68 32.40 2.28
CA ILE A 17 31.27 32.66 1.89
C ILE A 17 31.13 32.67 0.36
N LYS A 18 32.11 33.22 -0.36
CA LYS A 18 32.09 33.29 -1.83
C LYS A 18 32.18 31.90 -2.45
N ALA A 19 33.06 31.04 -1.94
CA ALA A 19 33.17 29.66 -2.36
C ALA A 19 31.89 28.86 -2.07
N LEU A 20 31.27 29.07 -0.90
CA LEU A 20 29.99 28.44 -0.58
C LEU A 20 28.88 28.89 -1.52
N TYR A 21 28.81 30.20 -1.83
CA TYR A 21 27.84 30.76 -2.76
C TYR A 21 27.96 30.16 -4.18
N THR A 22 29.18 29.94 -4.67
CA THR A 22 29.38 29.34 -6.00
C THR A 22 29.00 27.87 -6.02
N SER A 23 29.31 27.13 -4.97
CA SER A 23 28.98 25.68 -4.87
C SER A 23 27.51 25.38 -4.55
N GLU A 24 26.80 26.29 -3.88
CA GLU A 24 25.44 26.05 -3.38
C GLU A 24 24.41 25.98 -4.52
N LYS A 25 23.55 24.96 -4.46
CA LYS A 25 22.47 24.70 -5.42
C LYS A 25 21.12 25.18 -4.90
N ASN A 26 20.91 25.19 -3.59
CA ASN A 26 19.66 25.65 -2.99
C ASN A 26 19.53 27.18 -3.12
N SER A 27 18.58 27.62 -3.93
CA SER A 27 18.36 29.04 -4.23
C SER A 27 18.14 29.89 -2.99
N LYS A 28 17.45 29.38 -1.96
CA LYS A 28 17.19 30.13 -0.71
C LYS A 28 18.47 30.37 0.07
N ILE A 29 19.30 29.34 0.23
CA ILE A 29 20.58 29.45 0.93
C ILE A 29 21.54 30.34 0.14
N LYS A 30 21.56 30.20 -1.19
CA LYS A 30 22.37 31.02 -2.09
C LYS A 30 22.05 32.51 -1.98
N THR A 31 20.77 32.90 -1.93
CA THR A 31 20.37 34.30 -1.70
C THR A 31 20.78 34.82 -0.32
N ARG A 32 20.74 33.96 0.71
CA ARG A 32 21.21 34.30 2.06
C ARG A 32 22.73 34.48 2.11
N LEU A 33 23.50 33.62 1.44
CA LEU A 33 24.95 33.77 1.30
C LEU A 33 25.30 35.06 0.55
N LEU A 34 24.58 35.37 -0.53
CA LEU A 34 24.73 36.62 -1.28
C LEU A 34 24.43 37.86 -0.43
N THR A 35 23.43 37.78 0.45
CA THR A 35 23.14 38.82 1.44
C THR A 35 24.37 39.10 2.33
N ILE A 36 25.05 38.04 2.80
CA ILE A 36 26.25 38.17 3.64
C ILE A 36 27.44 38.72 2.84
N LEU A 37 27.63 38.31 1.58
CA LEU A 37 28.66 38.86 0.69
C LEU A 37 28.50 40.37 0.49
N HIS A 38 27.28 40.83 0.19
CA HIS A 38 27.03 42.26 0.03
C HIS A 38 27.20 43.05 1.33
N LEU A 39 26.95 42.42 2.49
CA LEU A 39 27.24 43.03 3.77
C LEU A 39 28.75 43.13 4.04
N PHE A 40 29.56 42.15 3.62
CA PHE A 40 31.02 42.23 3.63
C PHE A 40 31.55 43.36 2.73
N GLU A 41 30.90 43.59 1.59
CA GLU A 41 31.20 44.70 0.67
C GLU A 41 30.77 46.07 1.21
N GLY A 42 30.24 46.14 2.43
CA GLY A 42 29.88 47.39 3.09
C GLY A 42 28.52 47.95 2.70
N LYS A 43 27.65 47.20 2.01
CA LYS A 43 26.28 47.62 1.70
C LYS A 43 25.41 47.59 2.96
N SER A 44 24.50 48.55 3.09
CA SER A 44 23.48 48.59 4.15
C SER A 44 22.35 47.60 3.88
N SER A 45 21.57 47.25 4.90
CA SER A 45 20.44 46.33 4.74
C SER A 45 19.40 46.84 3.74
N VAL A 46 19.22 48.16 3.65
CA VAL A 46 18.30 48.82 2.69
C VAL A 46 18.83 48.68 1.26
N GLU A 47 20.12 48.92 1.03
CA GLU A 47 20.73 48.74 -0.29
C GLU A 47 20.65 47.28 -0.76
N ILE A 48 20.90 46.34 0.16
CA ILE A 48 20.80 44.90 -0.12
C ILE A 48 19.34 44.50 -0.41
N SER A 49 18.39 45.04 0.35
CA SER A 49 16.95 44.82 0.15
C SER A 49 16.52 45.22 -1.27
N LEU A 50 16.95 46.39 -1.74
CA LEU A 50 16.68 46.86 -3.09
C LEU A 50 17.34 45.98 -4.16
N LEU A 51 18.60 45.61 -3.94
CA LEU A 51 19.39 44.79 -4.88
C LEU A 51 18.81 43.38 -5.06
N LEU A 52 18.42 42.74 -3.95
CA LEU A 52 17.90 41.37 -3.94
C LEU A 52 16.38 41.30 -4.10
N LYS A 53 15.69 42.45 -4.17
CA LYS A 53 14.22 42.56 -4.20
C LYS A 53 13.55 41.77 -3.06
N GLN A 54 14.13 41.81 -1.87
CA GLN A 54 13.61 41.18 -0.65
C GLN A 54 13.29 42.23 0.40
N SER A 55 12.40 41.95 1.35
CA SER A 55 12.09 42.90 2.42
C SER A 55 13.31 43.16 3.31
N ASP A 56 13.51 44.40 3.75
CA ASP A 56 14.57 44.76 4.70
C ASP A 56 14.49 43.90 5.98
N ALA A 57 13.28 43.56 6.44
CA ALA A 57 13.07 42.65 7.57
C ALA A 57 13.70 41.26 7.35
N THR A 58 13.55 40.68 6.15
CA THR A 58 14.15 39.40 5.78
C THR A 58 15.68 39.48 5.74
N ILE A 59 16.22 40.56 5.16
CA ILE A 59 17.66 40.81 5.09
C ILE A 59 18.25 40.94 6.50
N ARG A 60 17.66 41.79 7.34
CA ARG A 60 18.07 41.97 8.74
C ARG A 60 17.99 40.67 9.54
N THR A 61 16.93 39.89 9.35
CA THR A 61 16.79 38.57 10.00
C THR A 61 17.91 37.62 9.58
N THR A 62 18.24 37.58 8.29
CA THR A 62 19.34 36.76 7.76
C THR A 62 20.68 37.16 8.38
N ILE A 63 20.97 38.47 8.42
CA ILE A 63 22.19 39.01 9.03
C ILE A 63 22.27 38.69 10.52
N HIS A 64 21.18 38.88 11.27
CA HIS A 64 21.15 38.56 12.69
C HIS A 64 21.34 37.08 12.97
N ARG A 65 20.70 36.20 12.18
CA ARG A 65 20.87 34.76 12.28
C ARG A 65 22.31 34.33 11.99
N TYR A 66 22.93 34.88 10.95
CA TYR A 66 24.34 34.63 10.65
C TYR A 66 25.26 35.13 11.77
N ASN A 67 25.05 36.36 12.27
CA ASN A 67 25.90 36.91 13.32
C ASN A 67 25.81 36.13 14.64
N LYS A 68 24.65 35.52 14.92
CA LYS A 68 24.41 34.72 16.13
C LYS A 68 24.89 33.26 15.99
N PHE A 69 24.66 32.62 14.84
CA PHE A 69 24.83 31.17 14.67
C PHE A 69 25.79 30.76 13.53
N GLY A 70 26.44 31.73 12.88
CA GLY A 70 27.32 31.48 11.74
C GLY A 70 26.59 30.90 10.53
N LEU A 71 27.26 30.01 9.80
CA LEU A 71 26.74 29.35 8.59
C LEU A 71 25.49 28.51 8.84
N GLU A 72 25.40 27.83 9.99
CA GLU A 72 24.21 27.07 10.38
C GLU A 72 22.98 27.97 10.53
N GLY A 73 23.19 29.24 10.90
CA GLY A 73 22.14 30.25 10.96
C GLY A 73 21.47 30.53 9.61
N LEU A 74 22.10 30.19 8.49
CA LEU A 74 21.58 30.40 7.14
C LEU A 74 20.74 29.22 6.62
N LYS A 75 20.77 28.06 7.28
CA LYS A 75 19.95 26.90 6.91
C LYS A 75 18.52 27.06 7.42
N ASP A 76 17.57 26.44 6.75
CA ASP A 76 16.20 26.34 7.29
C ASP A 76 16.21 25.37 8.48
N LEU A 77 15.48 25.73 9.55
CA LEU A 77 15.24 24.80 10.64
C LEU A 77 14.27 23.73 10.14
N GLU A 78 14.43 22.51 10.65
CA GLU A 78 13.45 21.47 10.41
C GLU A 78 12.08 21.97 10.90
N PRO A 79 11.03 21.86 10.07
CA PRO A 79 9.70 22.20 10.51
C PRO A 79 9.33 21.31 11.70
N PRO A 80 8.60 21.84 12.70
CA PRO A 80 8.14 21.02 13.81
C PRO A 80 7.36 19.82 13.26
N PRO A 81 7.41 18.66 13.93
CA PRO A 81 6.68 17.48 13.49
C PRO A 81 5.21 17.83 13.35
N LYS A 82 4.58 17.34 12.26
CA LYS A 82 3.16 17.54 12.04
C LYS A 82 2.40 17.01 13.26
N LYS A 83 1.49 17.81 13.81
CA LYS A 83 0.60 17.38 14.90
C LYS A 83 -0.24 16.22 14.39
N THR A 84 0.10 15.00 14.80
CA THR A 84 -0.72 13.81 14.52
C THR A 84 -1.84 13.73 15.54
N ILE A 85 -3.03 13.33 15.11
CA ILE A 85 -4.19 13.21 16.00
C ILE A 85 -3.97 12.11 17.03
N LEU A 86 -3.35 11.01 16.60
CA LEU A 86 -2.93 9.91 17.45
C LEU A 86 -1.47 10.04 17.87
N THR A 87 -1.18 9.70 19.13
CA THR A 87 0.19 9.58 19.66
C THR A 87 0.87 8.33 19.12
N SER A 88 2.19 8.20 19.33
CA SER A 88 2.92 6.97 19.00
C SER A 88 2.34 5.75 19.71
N ASP A 89 1.96 5.91 20.96
CA ASP A 89 1.50 4.82 21.82
C ASP A 89 0.10 4.37 21.41
N GLU A 90 -0.78 5.32 21.11
CA GLU A 90 -2.11 5.02 20.56
C GLU A 90 -2.01 4.33 19.19
N LEU A 91 -1.05 4.72 18.34
CA LEU A 91 -0.81 4.04 17.06
C LEU A 91 -0.32 2.59 17.25
N ALA A 92 0.49 2.32 18.27
CA ALA A 92 0.92 0.96 18.59
C ALA A 92 -0.25 0.10 19.07
N ILE A 93 -1.16 0.65 19.86
CA ILE A 93 -2.41 -0.03 20.25
C ILE A 93 -3.27 -0.32 19.02
N VAL A 94 -3.41 0.66 18.12
CA VAL A 94 -4.14 0.47 16.85
C VAL A 94 -3.51 -0.63 16.00
N ASP A 95 -2.17 -0.70 15.91
CA ASP A 95 -1.52 -1.78 15.17
C ASP A 95 -1.81 -3.16 15.77
N ASN A 96 -1.81 -3.29 17.10
CA ASN A 96 -2.10 -4.56 17.76
C ASN A 96 -3.54 -5.04 17.51
N ILE A 97 -4.54 -4.15 17.60
CA ILE A 97 -5.95 -4.53 17.35
C ILE A 97 -6.24 -4.82 15.87
N LEU A 98 -5.49 -4.20 14.94
CA LEU A 98 -5.66 -4.43 13.51
C LEU A 98 -5.12 -5.79 13.04
N LYS A 99 -4.20 -6.40 13.81
CA LYS A 99 -3.72 -7.78 13.57
C LYS A 99 -4.79 -8.82 13.91
N GLU A 100 -5.73 -8.46 14.78
CA GLU A 100 -6.83 -9.31 15.18
C GLU A 100 -8.11 -8.99 14.40
N SER A 101 -9.08 -9.90 14.48
CA SER A 101 -10.43 -9.64 13.96
C SER A 101 -11.12 -8.55 14.78
N PRO A 102 -11.90 -7.64 14.16
CA PRO A 102 -12.73 -6.69 14.91
C PRO A 102 -13.62 -7.37 15.95
N TYR A 103 -14.03 -8.62 15.70
CA TYR A 103 -14.76 -9.47 16.63
C TYR A 103 -14.09 -9.58 18.02
N ASN A 104 -12.77 -9.81 18.04
CA ASN A 104 -12.02 -9.92 19.29
C ASN A 104 -11.91 -8.57 20.02
N SER A 105 -12.06 -7.46 19.29
CA SER A 105 -12.06 -6.10 19.83
C SER A 105 -13.45 -5.64 20.28
N GLY A 106 -14.43 -6.55 20.39
CA GLY A 106 -15.79 -6.24 20.85
C GLY A 106 -16.72 -5.67 19.77
N LEU A 107 -16.33 -5.73 18.49
CA LEU A 107 -17.14 -5.26 17.36
C LEU A 107 -17.77 -6.44 16.62
N ASN A 108 -19.06 -6.40 16.30
CA ASN A 108 -19.73 -7.49 15.58
C ASN A 108 -19.44 -7.48 14.05
N TYR A 109 -18.17 -7.49 13.68
CA TYR A 109 -17.69 -7.45 12.29
C TYR A 109 -16.50 -8.39 12.07
N ASN A 110 -16.44 -9.00 10.90
CA ASN A 110 -15.38 -9.94 10.56
C ASN A 110 -14.10 -9.27 10.01
N ASN A 111 -14.22 -8.07 9.42
CA ASN A 111 -13.10 -7.39 8.77
C ASN A 111 -13.05 -5.91 9.18
N TRP A 112 -11.85 -5.38 9.37
CA TRP A 112 -11.65 -3.96 9.60
C TRP A 112 -11.99 -3.13 8.35
N THR A 113 -12.75 -2.06 8.56
CA THR A 113 -13.00 -1.02 7.56
C THR A 113 -12.53 0.32 8.09
N GLY A 114 -12.37 1.32 7.22
CA GLY A 114 -12.02 2.68 7.63
C GLY A 114 -13.04 3.27 8.61
N GLU A 115 -14.34 3.04 8.38
CA GLU A 115 -15.41 3.49 9.27
C GLU A 115 -15.36 2.80 10.64
N LEU A 116 -15.05 1.50 10.67
CA LEU A 116 -14.87 0.77 11.93
C LEU A 116 -13.68 1.31 12.72
N LEU A 117 -12.57 1.64 12.04
CA LEU A 117 -11.42 2.25 12.71
C LEU A 117 -11.76 3.65 13.26
N VAL A 118 -12.50 4.47 12.50
CA VAL A 118 -12.98 5.78 12.97
C VAL A 118 -13.82 5.63 14.24
N ASN A 119 -14.79 4.72 14.22
CA ASN A 119 -15.67 4.46 15.37
C ASN A 119 -14.89 3.92 16.57
N TRP A 120 -14.00 2.96 16.34
CA TRP A 120 -13.20 2.36 17.40
C TRP A 120 -12.26 3.39 18.06
N VAL A 121 -11.59 4.24 17.27
CA VAL A 121 -10.75 5.32 17.79
C VAL A 121 -11.57 6.35 18.57
N SER A 122 -12.77 6.68 18.09
CA SER A 122 -13.67 7.59 18.80
C SER A 122 -14.13 7.02 20.14
N LEU A 123 -14.39 5.72 20.22
CA LEU A 123 -14.85 5.07 21.46
C LEU A 123 -13.73 4.90 22.48
N ASN A 124 -12.54 4.48 22.05
CA ASN A 124 -11.45 4.11 22.96
C ASN A 124 -10.55 5.30 23.36
N PHE A 125 -10.34 6.25 22.46
CA PHE A 125 -9.45 7.40 22.70
C PHE A 125 -10.19 8.73 22.83
N ASN A 126 -11.52 8.74 22.67
CA ASN A 126 -12.34 9.96 22.63
C ASN A 126 -11.84 11.00 21.61
N LYS A 127 -11.28 10.50 20.49
CA LYS A 127 -10.70 11.31 19.42
C LYS A 127 -11.49 11.14 18.13
N LYS A 128 -11.84 12.26 17.49
CA LYS A 128 -12.51 12.26 16.19
C LYS A 128 -11.47 12.28 15.07
N ILE A 129 -11.46 11.23 14.26
CA ILE A 129 -10.65 11.15 13.03
C ILE A 129 -11.55 11.11 11.81
N SER A 130 -11.08 11.65 10.69
CA SER A 130 -11.78 11.54 9.41
C SER A 130 -11.54 10.16 8.78
N LEU A 131 -12.40 9.75 7.85
CA LEU A 131 -12.20 8.52 7.07
C LEU A 131 -10.87 8.53 6.30
N GLY A 132 -10.47 9.69 5.73
CA GLY A 132 -9.17 9.85 5.09
C GLY A 132 -8.00 9.67 6.07
N THR A 133 -8.15 10.14 7.30
CA THR A 133 -7.16 9.91 8.38
C THR A 133 -7.04 8.42 8.69
N ALA A 134 -8.15 7.68 8.75
CA ALA A 134 -8.12 6.23 8.96
C ALA A 134 -7.34 5.51 7.84
N TYR A 135 -7.54 5.88 6.57
CA TYR A 135 -6.75 5.33 5.46
C TYR A 135 -5.27 5.71 5.52
N ASN A 136 -4.94 6.93 5.95
CA ASN A 136 -3.55 7.32 6.18
C ASN A 136 -2.92 6.52 7.33
N ILE A 137 -3.67 6.18 8.38
CA ILE A 137 -3.21 5.31 9.47
C ILE A 137 -2.90 3.92 8.93
N PHE A 138 -3.81 3.30 8.15
CA PHE A 138 -3.53 2.00 7.53
C PHE A 138 -2.25 2.03 6.69
N SER A 139 -2.09 3.04 5.82
CA SER A 139 -0.89 3.19 5.00
C SER A 139 0.38 3.39 5.84
N ARG A 140 0.32 4.20 6.90
CA ARG A 140 1.46 4.45 7.80
C ARG A 140 1.87 3.19 8.58
N LEU A 141 0.91 2.35 8.94
CA LEU A 141 1.14 1.06 9.59
C LEU A 141 1.45 -0.07 8.58
N ASN A 142 1.62 0.26 7.30
CA ASN A 142 1.94 -0.69 6.22
C ASN A 142 0.87 -1.76 5.95
N TYR A 143 -0.41 -1.42 6.16
CA TYR A 143 -1.54 -2.29 5.80
C TYR A 143 -1.96 -2.03 4.35
N SER A 144 -2.36 -3.10 3.67
CA SER A 144 -2.91 -3.05 2.31
C SER A 144 -4.24 -3.78 2.24
N LYS A 145 -5.12 -3.35 1.31
CA LYS A 145 -6.43 -3.97 1.13
C LYS A 145 -6.28 -5.27 0.34
N THR A 146 -6.46 -6.40 1.03
CA THR A 146 -6.40 -7.75 0.44
C THR A 146 -7.71 -8.50 0.67
N ARG A 147 -7.99 -9.53 -0.13
CA ARG A 147 -9.13 -10.44 0.09
C ARG A 147 -8.71 -11.57 1.03
N ALA A 148 -9.49 -11.83 2.07
CA ALA A 148 -9.29 -12.98 2.94
C ALA A 148 -9.41 -14.28 2.12
N LYS A 149 -8.49 -15.22 2.34
CA LYS A 149 -8.60 -16.57 1.79
C LYS A 149 -9.67 -17.33 2.56
N ARG A 150 -10.55 -18.02 1.84
CA ARG A 150 -11.52 -18.93 2.46
C ARG A 150 -10.80 -20.25 2.75
N LEU A 151 -10.73 -20.62 4.02
CA LEU A 151 -10.28 -21.93 4.43
C LEU A 151 -11.45 -22.62 5.14
N SER A 152 -11.65 -23.91 4.89
CA SER A 152 -12.62 -24.69 5.64
C SER A 152 -12.07 -24.97 7.03
N ASN A 153 -12.87 -24.74 8.07
CA ASN A 153 -12.50 -25.03 9.45
C ASN A 153 -12.27 -26.54 9.72
N LYS A 154 -12.66 -27.41 8.78
CA LYS A 154 -12.51 -28.87 8.89
C LYS A 154 -11.15 -29.39 8.40
N ILE A 155 -10.31 -28.54 7.82
CA ILE A 155 -9.02 -28.96 7.28
C ILE A 155 -8.00 -28.94 8.40
N ASP A 156 -7.56 -30.13 8.82
CA ASP A 156 -6.42 -30.28 9.70
C ASP A 156 -5.11 -30.24 8.90
N LYS A 157 -4.09 -29.55 9.42
CA LYS A 157 -2.82 -29.34 8.70
C LYS A 157 -2.04 -30.64 8.54
N GLU A 158 -2.14 -31.54 9.51
CA GLU A 158 -1.44 -32.83 9.49
C GLU A 158 -2.05 -33.72 8.41
N THR A 159 -3.39 -33.85 8.37
CA THR A 159 -4.08 -34.62 7.33
C THR A 159 -3.72 -34.16 5.90
N LEU A 160 -3.62 -32.84 5.67
CA LEU A 160 -3.24 -32.30 4.36
C LEU A 160 -1.78 -32.61 4.00
N THR A 161 -0.88 -32.59 4.99
CA THR A 161 0.54 -32.86 4.78
C THR A 161 0.75 -34.33 4.47
N ASN A 162 0.15 -35.22 5.26
CA ASN A 162 0.20 -36.67 5.04
C ASN A 162 -0.36 -37.05 3.66
N PHE A 163 -1.51 -36.48 3.26
CA PHE A 163 -2.08 -36.72 1.94
C PHE A 163 -1.14 -36.31 0.80
N ARG A 164 -0.44 -35.17 0.93
CA ARG A 164 0.53 -34.72 -0.08
C ARG A 164 1.75 -35.62 -0.17
N GLU A 165 2.25 -36.08 0.97
CA GLU A 165 3.38 -37.01 1.03
C GLU A 165 3.01 -38.36 0.44
N GLU A 166 1.85 -38.91 0.81
CA GLU A 166 1.31 -40.17 0.26
C GLU A 166 1.19 -40.09 -1.27
N LEU A 167 0.59 -39.02 -1.77
CA LEU A 167 0.39 -38.80 -3.20
C LEU A 167 1.71 -38.61 -3.96
N SER A 168 2.69 -37.92 -3.36
CA SER A 168 4.03 -37.78 -3.93
C SER A 168 4.79 -39.11 -3.97
N ASN A 169 4.70 -39.90 -2.90
CA ASN A 169 5.31 -41.22 -2.82
C ASN A 169 4.70 -42.18 -3.85
N LEU A 170 3.40 -42.08 -4.12
CA LEU A 170 2.72 -42.91 -5.11
C LEU A 170 3.23 -42.62 -6.53
N ILE A 171 3.53 -41.35 -6.86
CA ILE A 171 4.17 -40.99 -8.13
C ILE A 171 5.58 -41.56 -8.25
N ILE A 172 6.37 -41.47 -7.17
CA ILE A 172 7.77 -41.92 -7.17
C ILE A 172 7.89 -43.45 -7.20
N SER A 173 6.98 -44.16 -6.54
CA SER A 173 7.05 -45.61 -6.33
C SER A 173 6.40 -46.46 -7.43
N LYS A 174 5.78 -45.83 -8.43
CA LYS A 174 5.15 -46.55 -9.54
C LYS A 174 6.18 -47.28 -10.41
N ASP A 175 5.75 -48.37 -11.01
CA ASP A 175 6.53 -49.10 -12.02
C ASP A 175 6.51 -48.39 -13.38
N GLU A 176 7.46 -48.73 -14.26
CA GLU A 176 7.60 -48.11 -15.59
C GLU A 176 6.39 -48.35 -16.50
N ASN A 177 5.57 -49.38 -16.24
CA ASN A 177 4.36 -49.67 -17.02
C ASN A 177 3.10 -49.02 -16.44
N THR A 178 3.21 -48.27 -15.35
CA THR A 178 2.07 -47.59 -14.70
C THR A 178 2.12 -46.08 -14.94
N VAL A 179 1.02 -45.56 -15.47
CA VAL A 179 0.77 -44.13 -15.63
C VAL A 179 -0.27 -43.69 -14.60
N ILE A 180 0.04 -42.64 -13.84
CA ILE A 180 -0.90 -42.03 -12.90
C ILE A 180 -1.47 -40.78 -13.56
N LEU A 181 -2.78 -40.61 -13.46
CA LEU A 181 -3.48 -39.45 -13.97
C LEU A 181 -4.34 -38.83 -12.87
N TYR A 182 -4.36 -37.50 -12.79
CA TYR A 182 -5.30 -36.78 -11.94
C TYR A 182 -6.53 -36.45 -12.75
N GLU A 183 -7.64 -37.06 -12.36
CA GLU A 183 -8.93 -36.87 -12.99
C GLU A 183 -9.77 -35.89 -12.19
N ASP A 184 -10.40 -34.95 -12.88
CA ASP A 184 -11.38 -34.03 -12.32
C ASP A 184 -12.42 -33.62 -13.37
N GLU A 185 -13.59 -33.25 -12.89
CA GLU A 185 -14.74 -32.86 -13.72
C GLU A 185 -15.02 -31.36 -13.61
N ALA A 186 -15.06 -30.68 -14.75
CA ALA A 186 -15.47 -29.28 -14.81
C ALA A 186 -16.81 -29.13 -15.53
N ILE A 187 -17.73 -28.38 -14.91
CA ILE A 187 -19.03 -28.07 -15.51
C ILE A 187 -19.00 -26.62 -16.02
N VAL A 188 -19.16 -26.47 -17.33
CA VAL A 188 -19.32 -25.17 -17.98
C VAL A 188 -20.78 -24.99 -18.36
N THR A 189 -21.40 -23.90 -17.91
CA THR A 189 -22.79 -23.57 -18.22
C THR A 189 -22.86 -22.35 -19.14
N SER A 190 -23.89 -22.29 -19.96
CA SER A 190 -24.17 -21.13 -20.82
C SER A 190 -24.67 -19.88 -20.05
N GLU A 191 -24.65 -19.90 -18.72
CA GLU A 191 -25.16 -18.80 -17.89
C GLU A 191 -24.03 -17.82 -17.57
N PRO A 192 -24.20 -16.52 -17.86
CA PRO A 192 -23.17 -15.54 -17.53
C PRO A 192 -23.07 -15.38 -16.01
N SER A 193 -21.85 -15.39 -15.48
CA SER A 193 -21.58 -15.05 -14.09
C SER A 193 -22.02 -13.61 -13.80
N ALA A 194 -22.96 -13.43 -12.87
CA ALA A 194 -23.33 -12.09 -12.42
C ALA A 194 -22.16 -11.45 -11.64
N THR A 195 -21.52 -10.45 -12.22
CA THR A 195 -20.45 -9.68 -11.59
C THR A 195 -20.97 -8.37 -11.03
N ALA A 196 -20.25 -7.79 -10.05
CA ALA A 196 -20.57 -6.47 -9.53
C ALA A 196 -20.53 -5.42 -10.67
N VAL A 197 -21.58 -4.60 -10.76
CA VAL A 197 -21.72 -3.52 -11.75
C VAL A 197 -22.08 -2.21 -11.06
N TRP A 198 -21.56 -1.10 -11.57
CA TRP A 198 -21.92 0.23 -11.07
C TRP A 198 -23.28 0.62 -11.60
N THR A 199 -24.22 0.89 -10.70
CA THR A 199 -25.57 1.35 -11.03
C THR A 199 -25.96 2.52 -10.14
N LYS A 200 -26.92 3.33 -10.62
CA LYS A 200 -27.47 4.41 -9.79
C LYS A 200 -28.10 3.81 -8.54
N VAL A 201 -27.96 4.50 -7.41
CA VAL A 201 -28.55 4.07 -6.13
C VAL A 201 -30.05 3.83 -6.32
N GLY A 202 -30.52 2.63 -5.94
CA GLY A 202 -31.91 2.19 -6.11
C GLY A 202 -32.25 1.52 -7.44
N VAL A 203 -31.32 1.45 -8.40
CA VAL A 203 -31.54 0.78 -9.70
C VAL A 203 -30.84 -0.57 -9.71
N GLN A 204 -31.61 -1.66 -9.68
CA GLN A 204 -31.06 -3.01 -9.83
C GLN A 204 -30.98 -3.39 -11.31
N PRO A 205 -29.78 -3.66 -11.87
CA PRO A 205 -29.64 -4.10 -13.24
C PRO A 205 -30.11 -5.56 -13.35
N ILE A 206 -30.95 -5.85 -14.34
CA ILE A 206 -31.47 -7.20 -14.59
C ILE A 206 -30.62 -7.82 -15.69
N VAL A 207 -29.83 -8.85 -15.32
CA VAL A 207 -29.21 -9.74 -16.30
C VAL A 207 -30.26 -10.75 -16.71
N LYS A 208 -30.77 -10.64 -17.95
CA LYS A 208 -31.75 -11.59 -18.47
C LYS A 208 -31.10 -12.95 -18.66
N THR A 209 -31.50 -13.92 -17.86
CA THR A 209 -31.16 -15.34 -18.06
C THR A 209 -32.35 -16.03 -18.74
N LEU A 210 -32.08 -17.06 -19.55
CA LEU A 210 -33.15 -17.83 -20.19
C LEU A 210 -33.86 -18.68 -19.11
N PRO A 211 -35.16 -18.44 -18.84
CA PRO A 211 -35.88 -19.21 -17.83
C PRO A 211 -36.45 -20.48 -18.46
N GLY A 212 -35.86 -21.63 -18.10
CA GLY A 212 -36.45 -22.96 -18.36
C GLY A 212 -35.99 -23.67 -19.64
N GLY A 213 -35.63 -24.95 -19.48
CA GLY A 213 -35.65 -25.94 -20.57
C GLY A 213 -34.37 -26.16 -21.39
N THR A 214 -33.54 -25.13 -21.62
CA THR A 214 -32.35 -25.29 -22.49
C THR A 214 -31.09 -24.68 -21.88
N ARG A 215 -30.80 -25.00 -20.62
CA ARG A 215 -29.46 -24.77 -20.07
C ARG A 215 -28.50 -25.68 -20.81
N LYS A 216 -27.72 -25.12 -21.74
CA LYS A 216 -26.61 -25.86 -22.33
C LYS A 216 -25.52 -25.94 -21.26
N ARG A 217 -25.24 -27.16 -20.82
CA ARG A 217 -24.08 -27.45 -19.99
C ARG A 217 -23.16 -28.37 -20.78
N ALA A 218 -21.87 -28.11 -20.69
CA ALA A 218 -20.83 -29.01 -21.13
C ALA A 218 -20.13 -29.50 -19.86
N VAL A 219 -20.07 -30.81 -19.69
CA VAL A 219 -19.25 -31.46 -18.67
C VAL A 219 -17.97 -31.89 -19.36
N VAL A 220 -16.86 -31.38 -18.84
CA VAL A 220 -15.52 -31.72 -19.29
C VAL A 220 -14.97 -32.72 -18.28
N PHE A 221 -14.74 -33.94 -18.73
CA PHE A 221 -13.94 -34.93 -18.01
C PHE A 221 -12.49 -34.71 -18.41
N GLY A 222 -11.61 -34.43 -17.45
CA GLY A 222 -10.21 -34.12 -17.71
C GLY A 222 -9.30 -34.98 -16.87
N ALA A 223 -8.29 -35.58 -17.49
CA ALA A 223 -7.23 -36.32 -16.83
C ALA A 223 -5.89 -35.70 -17.19
N THR A 224 -5.11 -35.30 -16.18
CA THR A 224 -3.79 -34.70 -16.36
C THR A 224 -2.70 -35.65 -15.87
N ASN A 225 -1.66 -35.87 -16.68
CA ASN A 225 -0.47 -36.55 -16.23
C ASN A 225 0.38 -35.59 -15.36
N PRO A 226 0.63 -35.88 -14.07
CA PRO A 226 1.39 -34.98 -13.21
C PRO A 226 2.89 -34.92 -13.53
N GLU A 227 3.45 -35.91 -14.24
CA GLU A 227 4.86 -35.94 -14.62
C GLU A 227 5.11 -35.18 -15.92
N THR A 228 4.27 -35.38 -16.94
CA THR A 228 4.46 -34.76 -18.27
C THR A 228 3.67 -33.47 -18.44
N GLY A 229 2.58 -33.29 -17.69
CA GLY A 229 1.64 -32.19 -17.86
C GLY A 229 0.63 -32.40 -18.99
N ASP A 230 0.62 -33.57 -19.63
CA ASP A 230 -0.31 -33.86 -20.72
C ASP A 230 -1.75 -33.91 -20.22
N LEU A 231 -2.64 -33.21 -20.93
CA LEU A 231 -4.07 -33.14 -20.63
C LEU A 231 -4.86 -33.96 -21.65
N ILE A 232 -5.56 -34.96 -21.16
CA ILE A 232 -6.54 -35.74 -21.89
C ILE A 232 -7.92 -35.24 -21.45
N TYR A 233 -8.81 -34.92 -22.38
CA TYR A 233 -10.16 -34.49 -22.03
C TYR A 233 -11.21 -35.00 -22.99
N GLN A 234 -12.42 -35.21 -22.46
CA GLN A 234 -13.61 -35.50 -23.24
C GLN A 234 -14.75 -34.59 -22.79
N ILE A 235 -15.46 -34.01 -23.76
CA ILE A 235 -16.62 -33.16 -23.51
C ILE A 235 -17.90 -33.99 -23.70
N SER A 236 -18.84 -33.84 -22.78
CA SER A 236 -20.17 -34.44 -22.86
C SER A 236 -21.25 -33.47 -22.41
N ASP A 237 -22.49 -33.69 -22.85
CA ASP A 237 -23.66 -32.90 -22.46
C ASP A 237 -24.11 -33.19 -21.01
N LYS A 238 -23.67 -34.32 -20.44
CA LYS A 238 -24.10 -34.78 -19.10
C LYS A 238 -22.95 -35.42 -18.34
N GLY A 239 -22.81 -35.04 -17.07
CA GLY A 239 -22.00 -35.74 -16.08
C GLY A 239 -22.80 -36.93 -15.54
N ASN A 240 -22.63 -38.10 -16.13
CA ASN A 240 -23.23 -39.35 -15.67
C ASN A 240 -22.19 -40.48 -15.75
N SER A 241 -22.46 -41.59 -15.05
CA SER A 241 -21.54 -42.71 -14.97
C SER A 241 -21.24 -43.33 -16.34
N ASP A 242 -22.15 -43.27 -17.30
CA ASP A 242 -21.95 -43.84 -18.64
C ASP A 242 -20.94 -43.04 -19.47
N ASN A 243 -21.04 -41.71 -19.43
CA ASN A 243 -20.09 -40.83 -20.11
C ASN A 243 -18.72 -40.86 -19.43
N PHE A 244 -18.68 -40.98 -18.11
CA PHE A 244 -17.42 -41.20 -17.39
C PHE A 244 -16.75 -42.53 -17.78
N LYS A 245 -17.51 -43.63 -17.84
CA LYS A 245 -17.00 -44.92 -18.36
C LYS A 245 -16.54 -44.81 -19.81
N SER A 246 -17.22 -44.01 -20.63
CA SER A 246 -16.79 -43.74 -22.01
C SER A 246 -15.43 -43.03 -22.02
N PHE A 247 -15.24 -42.04 -21.15
CA PHE A 247 -13.96 -41.34 -21.02
C PHE A 247 -12.83 -42.29 -20.60
N LEU A 248 -13.07 -43.14 -19.61
CA LEU A 248 -12.08 -44.12 -19.17
C LEU A 248 -11.72 -45.18 -20.23
N LYS A 249 -12.63 -45.47 -21.18
CA LYS A 249 -12.42 -46.49 -22.21
C LYS A 249 -11.84 -45.98 -23.52
N TYR A 250 -12.15 -44.74 -23.88
CA TYR A 250 -11.82 -44.18 -25.19
C TYR A 250 -11.06 -42.86 -25.13
N GLY A 251 -11.03 -42.22 -23.97
CA GLY A 251 -10.31 -40.97 -23.73
C GLY A 251 -8.88 -41.21 -23.24
N LEU A 252 -8.71 -42.12 -22.28
CA LEU A 252 -7.42 -42.58 -21.74
C LEU A 252 -6.76 -43.60 -22.67
#